data_AF-A0A1A8J8N4-F1
#
_entry.id   AF-A0A1A8J8N4-F1
#
_cell.length_a   1.000
_cell.length_b   1.000
_cell.length_c   1.000
_cell.angle_alpha   90.00
_cell.angle_beta   90.00
_cell.angle_gamma   90.00
#
_symmetry.space_group_name_H-M   'P 1'
#
loop_
_entity.id
_entity.type
_entity.pdbx_description
1 polymer ?
#
loop_
_entity_poly.entity_id
_entity_poly.type
_entity_poly.pdbx_seq_one_letter_code
_entity_poly.pdbx_strand_id
1 'polypeptide(L)'
;ADTDCKNRETLKLSHSVSYIHDSYPVYQPLLSAVDTVICAQGWRKSLFTSGLFHLDKDSVLKVESEQPKRIVRNEHEVFFGAELLPDSR
;
A
#
# COMPACT_ATOMS: atom_id res chain seq x y z
N ALA A 1 24.75 -7.29 -1.13
CA ALA A 1 24.67 -6.01 -1.85
C ALA A 1 23.40 -6.04 -2.67
N ASP A 2 22.54 -5.05 -2.48
CA ASP A 2 21.29 -4.90 -3.22
C ASP A 2 21.62 -4.57 -4.68
N THR A 3 21.38 -5.52 -5.58
CA THR A 3 21.80 -5.45 -6.99
C THR A 3 20.90 -4.57 -7.84
N ASP A 4 19.84 -4.00 -7.27
CA ASP A 4 18.71 -3.39 -7.99
C ASP A 4 18.76 -1.85 -8.07
N CYS A 5 19.79 -1.22 -7.50
CA CYS A 5 20.04 0.22 -7.63
C CYS A 5 21.47 0.40 -8.18
N LYS A 6 21.64 0.42 -9.52
CA LYS A 6 22.91 0.84 -10.13
C LYS A 6 22.73 2.26 -10.67
N ASN A 7 23.71 3.15 -10.48
CA ASN A 7 23.79 4.48 -11.11
C ASN A 7 22.68 5.52 -10.79
N ARG A 8 22.52 5.95 -9.53
CA ARG A 8 21.64 7.09 -9.15
C ARG A 8 20.21 7.01 -9.73
N GLU A 9 19.74 5.80 -10.01
CA GLU A 9 18.41 5.56 -10.56
C GLU A 9 17.34 6.01 -9.56
N THR A 10 16.24 6.54 -10.09
CA THR A 10 15.05 6.83 -9.32
C THR A 10 14.30 5.54 -9.06
N LEU A 11 13.99 5.27 -7.80
CA LEU A 11 13.16 4.15 -7.39
C LEU A 11 11.75 4.66 -7.08
N LYS A 12 10.75 4.06 -7.73
CA LYS A 12 9.34 4.27 -7.41
C LYS A 12 8.96 3.42 -6.21
N LEU A 13 8.49 4.08 -5.15
CA LEU A 13 7.85 3.46 -4.01
C LEU A 13 6.35 3.61 -4.19
N SER A 14 5.62 2.54 -3.97
CA SER A 14 4.17 2.60 -3.96
C SER A 14 3.57 1.59 -3.00
N HIS A 15 2.38 1.92 -2.53
CA HIS A 15 1.45 0.94 -2.01
C HIS A 15 0.06 1.21 -2.57
N SER A 16 -0.71 0.14 -2.67
CA SER A 16 -2.11 0.21 -3.06
C SER A 16 -2.95 -0.66 -2.14
N VAL A 17 -4.19 -0.23 -1.93
CA VAL A 17 -5.24 -1.04 -1.32
C VAL A 17 -6.29 -1.27 -2.38
N SER A 18 -6.60 -2.54 -2.63
CA SER A 18 -7.66 -2.96 -3.52
C SER A 18 -8.66 -3.83 -2.77
N TYR A 19 -9.87 -3.96 -3.29
CA TYR A 19 -10.86 -4.87 -2.76
C TYR A 19 -11.43 -5.76 -3.86
N ILE A 20 -11.93 -6.92 -3.47
CA ILE A 20 -12.63 -7.86 -4.33
C ILE A 20 -13.88 -8.36 -3.60
N HIS A 21 -14.94 -8.62 -4.34
CA HIS A 21 -16.19 -9.18 -3.83
C HIS A 21 -16.80 -10.12 -4.86
N ASP A 22 -17.66 -11.04 -4.43
CA ASP A 22 -18.14 -12.15 -5.27
C ASP A 22 -18.88 -11.71 -6.54
N SER A 23 -19.61 -10.59 -6.49
CA SER A 23 -20.33 -10.08 -7.65
C SER A 23 -19.43 -9.39 -8.68
N TYR A 24 -18.16 -9.11 -8.35
CA TYR A 24 -17.16 -8.63 -9.30
C TYR A 24 -15.77 -9.24 -9.00
N PRO A 25 -15.41 -10.39 -9.61
CA PRO A 25 -14.21 -11.16 -9.27
C PRO A 25 -12.91 -10.56 -9.84
N VAL A 26 -12.77 -9.24 -9.78
CA VAL A 26 -11.60 -8.49 -10.24
C VAL A 26 -11.29 -7.44 -9.18
N TYR A 27 -10.05 -7.42 -8.68
CA TYR A 27 -9.59 -6.43 -7.71
C TYR A 27 -9.82 -5.00 -8.22
N GLN A 28 -10.59 -4.23 -7.46
CA GLN A 28 -10.84 -2.82 -7.70
C GLN A 28 -9.95 -1.97 -6.78
N PRO A 29 -9.25 -0.95 -7.31
CA PRO A 29 -8.40 -0.08 -6.50
C PRO A 29 -9.27 0.84 -5.61
N LEU A 30 -8.90 0.97 -4.33
CA LEU A 30 -9.51 1.90 -3.38
C LEU A 30 -8.58 3.07 -3.06
N LEU A 31 -7.34 2.75 -2.70
CA LEU A 31 -6.33 3.73 -2.28
C LEU A 31 -5.01 3.44 -2.98
N SER A 32 -4.23 4.48 -3.25
CA SER A 32 -2.85 4.35 -3.69
C SER A 32 -2.03 5.54 -3.25
N ALA A 33 -0.77 5.31 -2.92
CA ALA A 33 0.23 6.35 -2.80
C ALA A 33 1.48 5.95 -3.59
N VAL A 34 2.11 6.94 -4.21
CA VAL A 34 3.34 6.78 -4.98
C VAL A 34 4.30 7.90 -4.56
N ASP A 35 5.54 7.54 -4.27
CA ASP A 35 6.65 8.49 -4.09
C ASP A 35 7.86 8.00 -4.90
N THR A 36 8.75 8.92 -5.26
CA THR A 36 9.98 8.60 -6.00
C THR A 36 11.19 9.03 -5.19
N VAL A 37 12.11 8.10 -4.95
CA VAL A 37 13.35 8.36 -4.21
C VAL A 37 14.55 8.15 -5.13
N ILE A 38 15.64 8.88 -4.88
CA ILE A 38 16.89 8.67 -5.60
C ILE A 38 17.71 7.60 -4.87
N CYS A 39 18.15 6.54 -5.56
CA CYS A 39 19.02 5.48 -5.03
C CYS A 39 20.46 5.98 -4.77
N ALA A 40 20.65 7.11 -4.08
CA ALA A 40 21.96 7.68 -3.78
C ALA A 40 22.34 7.61 -2.30
N GLN A 41 21.38 7.44 -1.39
CA GLN A 41 21.58 7.51 0.07
C GLN A 41 20.62 6.56 0.80
N GLY A 42 20.95 6.19 2.04
CA GLY A 42 20.07 5.45 2.94
C GLY A 42 18.85 6.32 3.28
N TRP A 43 17.75 6.09 2.57
CA TRP A 43 16.49 6.79 2.79
C TRP A 43 15.59 5.97 3.71
N ARG A 44 14.71 6.68 4.41
CA ARG A 44 13.59 6.10 5.13
C ARG A 44 12.36 6.94 4.79
N LYS A 45 11.31 6.27 4.29
CA LYS A 45 10.08 6.90 3.84
C LYS A 45 8.90 6.10 4.37
N SER A 46 7.81 6.81 4.66
CA SER A 46 6.52 6.24 5.02
C SER A 46 5.50 6.70 3.99
N LEU A 47 4.74 5.75 3.45
CA LEU A 47 3.58 6.04 2.61
C LEU A 47 2.33 5.74 3.43
N PHE A 48 1.38 6.69 3.44
CA PHE A 48 0.15 6.57 4.22
C PHE A 48 -1.04 6.93 3.34
N THR A 49 -2.12 6.16 3.48
CA THR A 49 -3.41 6.42 2.84
C THR A 49 -4.52 6.07 3.83
N SER A 50 -5.62 6.81 3.79
CA SER A 50 -6.84 6.48 4.52
C SER A 50 -8.05 6.96 3.71
N GLY A 51 -9.22 6.38 3.97
CA GLY A 51 -10.46 6.74 3.30
C GLY A 51 -11.66 6.00 3.90
N LEU A 52 -12.86 6.50 3.57
CA LEU A 52 -14.13 5.87 3.93
C LEU A 52 -14.71 5.18 2.71
N PHE A 53 -15.07 3.92 2.87
CA PHE A 53 -15.60 3.08 1.79
C PHE A 53 -16.79 2.28 2.28
N HIS A 54 -17.76 2.08 1.38
CA HIS A 54 -18.77 1.06 1.56
C HIS A 54 -18.17 -0.27 1.12
N LEU A 55 -18.16 -1.25 2.02
CA LEU A 55 -17.65 -2.58 1.75
C LEU A 55 -18.77 -3.59 1.92
N ASP A 56 -18.91 -4.46 0.94
CA ASP A 56 -19.88 -5.55 1.01
C ASP A 56 -19.41 -6.65 1.96
N LYS A 57 -20.37 -7.40 2.48
CA LYS A 57 -20.11 -8.63 3.25
C LYS A 57 -19.22 -9.57 2.42
N ASP A 58 -18.30 -10.24 3.10
CA ASP A 58 -17.36 -11.21 2.53
C ASP A 58 -16.38 -10.62 1.47
N SER A 59 -16.35 -9.30 1.30
CA SER A 59 -15.31 -8.65 0.51
C SER A 59 -13.94 -8.78 1.17
N VAL A 60 -12.89 -8.82 0.34
CA VAL A 60 -11.50 -8.98 0.80
C VAL A 60 -10.71 -7.74 0.41
N LEU A 61 -10.00 -7.17 1.38
CA LEU A 61 -9.04 -6.08 1.17
C LEU A 61 -7.64 -6.67 0.96
N LYS A 62 -6.94 -6.19 -0.06
CA LYS A 62 -5.58 -6.60 -0.41
C LYS A 62 -4.67 -5.38 -0.47
N VAL A 63 -3.56 -5.46 0.25
CA VAL A 63 -2.49 -4.46 0.23
C VAL A 63 -1.33 -4.97 -0.62
N GLU A 64 -0.85 -4.16 -1.55
CA GLU A 64 0.31 -4.48 -2.38
C GLU A 64 1.32 -3.33 -2.36
N SER A 65 2.58 -3.67 -2.60
CA SER A 65 3.66 -2.71 -2.82
C SER A 65 4.51 -3.15 -4.00
N GLU A 66 4.95 -2.22 -4.83
CA GLU A 66 5.90 -2.50 -5.92
C GLU A 66 7.30 -2.87 -5.39
N GLN A 67 7.60 -2.57 -4.12
CA GLN A 67 8.93 -2.74 -3.52
C GLN A 67 8.91 -3.55 -2.21
N PRO A 68 8.35 -4.78 -2.19
CA PRO A 68 8.14 -5.55 -0.96
C PRO A 68 9.43 -5.90 -0.22
N LYS A 69 10.55 -6.03 -0.95
CA LYS A 69 11.87 -6.33 -0.38
C LYS A 69 12.46 -5.17 0.44
N ARG A 70 11.89 -3.97 0.32
CA ARG A 70 12.37 -2.73 0.94
C ARG A 70 11.47 -2.26 2.09
N ILE A 71 10.43 -3.03 2.41
CA ILE A 71 9.54 -2.78 3.53
C ILE A 71 10.27 -3.15 4.82
N VAL A 72 10.25 -2.23 5.79
CA VAL A 72 10.82 -2.47 7.13
C VAL A 72 10.06 -3.60 7.85
N ARG A 73 10.74 -4.37 8.70
CA ARG A 73 10.12 -5.52 9.41
C ARG A 73 9.53 -5.15 10.77
N ASN A 74 9.35 -3.86 11.05
CA ASN A 74 8.80 -3.36 12.29
C ASN A 74 7.28 -3.16 12.14
N GLU A 75 6.49 -3.87 12.95
CA GLU A 75 5.02 -3.82 12.96
C GLU A 75 4.45 -2.44 13.30
N HIS A 76 5.20 -1.61 14.04
CA HIS A 76 4.80 -0.23 14.33
C HIS A 76 4.96 0.73 13.14
N GLU A 77 5.64 0.27 12.09
CA GLU A 77 5.97 1.09 10.91
C GLU A 77 5.29 0.58 9.64
N VAL A 78 4.74 -0.64 9.68
CA VAL A 78 4.07 -1.29 8.56
C VAL A 78 2.84 -1.99 9.09
N PHE A 79 1.69 -1.36 8.84
CA PHE A 79 0.40 -1.86 9.30
C PHE A 79 -0.69 -1.47 8.30
N PHE A 80 -1.79 -2.20 8.40
CA PHE A 80 -3.03 -1.92 7.68
C PHE A 80 -4.18 -2.20 8.65
N GLY A 81 -5.22 -1.37 8.61
CA GLY A 81 -6.37 -1.50 9.49
C GLY A 81 -7.61 -0.89 8.87
N ALA A 82 -8.76 -1.36 9.35
CA ALA A 82 -10.06 -0.82 9.02
C ALA A 82 -10.93 -0.87 10.28
N GLU A 83 -11.83 0.09 10.41
CA GLU A 83 -12.85 0.12 11.46
C GLU A 83 -14.23 0.28 10.84
N LEU A 84 -15.22 -0.38 11.44
CA LEU A 84 -16.62 -0.19 11.05
C LEU A 84 -17.14 1.07 11.72
N LEU A 85 -17.51 2.06 10.91
CA LEU A 85 -18.19 3.25 11.41
C LEU A 85 -19.70 3.00 11.50
N PRO A 86 -20.38 3.60 12.50
CA PRO A 86 -21.83 3.54 12.57
C PRO A 86 -22.45 4.25 11.36
N ASP A 87 -23.56 3.72 10.86
CA ASP A 87 -24.35 4.39 9.85
C ASP A 87 -24.73 5.79 10.34
N SER A 88 -24.31 6.82 9.62
CA SER A 88 -24.77 8.20 9.83
C SER A 88 -26.21 8.32 9.32
N ARG A 89 -27.17 7.82 10.08
CA ARG A 89 -28.59 8.16 9.90
C ARG A 89 -28.91 9.48 10.59
#